data_AF-A0A849UAI5-F1
#
_entry.id   AF-A0A849UAI5-F1
#
_cell.length_a   1.000
_cell.length_b   1.000
_cell.length_c   1.000
_cell.angle_alpha   90.00
_cell.angle_beta   90.00
_cell.angle_gamma   90.00
#
_symmetry.space_group_name_H-M   'P 1'
#
loop_
_entity.id
_entity.type
_entity.pdbx_description
1 polymer ?
#
loop_
_entity_poly.entity_id
_entity_poly.type
_entity_poly.pdbx_seq_one_letter_code
_entity_poly.pdbx_strand_id
1 'polypeptide(L)'
;MNAFSLAPSPLYPRIEDNLSDQIVDVFYEKLLDDYAVYRLFSGKSIAEQTAPLKVYLKAKFAGLNNSNREAELLDEYFMAAFARSSVKSTPMASDFDFLMEIAGGKDTRVLTYLCDAHTHFLKFKPDDFHYDVLMKHLSDTLTELSIEEGLQHDLMELAESARNPVLGRQSE
;
A
#
# COMPACT_ATOMS: atom_id res chain seq x y z
N MET A 1 -10.96 11.10 -14.86
CA MET A 1 -12.13 10.80 -14.02
C MET A 1 -11.98 9.37 -13.57
N ASN A 2 -11.58 9.13 -12.33
CA ASN A 2 -11.75 7.87 -11.61
C ASN A 2 -11.87 8.26 -10.14
N ALA A 3 -13.10 8.57 -9.74
CA ALA A 3 -13.41 8.68 -8.33
C ALA A 3 -13.48 7.24 -7.81
N PHE A 4 -12.54 6.87 -6.93
CA PHE A 4 -12.71 5.76 -6.01
C PHE A 4 -13.90 6.10 -5.10
N SER A 5 -15.11 5.97 -5.64
CA SER A 5 -16.33 5.99 -4.86
C SER A 5 -16.48 4.60 -4.28
N LEU A 6 -15.70 4.31 -3.24
CA LEU A 6 -16.07 3.26 -2.30
C LEU A 6 -17.50 3.60 -1.84
N ALA A 7 -18.46 2.70 -2.07
CA ALA A 7 -19.74 2.81 -1.37
C ALA A 7 -19.42 2.99 0.12
N PRO A 8 -20.16 3.81 0.89
CA PRO A 8 -19.86 3.99 2.30
C PRO A 8 -19.98 2.63 3.00
N SER A 9 -18.85 1.94 3.19
CA SER A 9 -18.78 0.75 4.01
C SER A 9 -19.26 1.16 5.41
N PRO A 10 -20.16 0.42 6.08
CA PRO A 10 -20.68 0.75 7.40
C PRO A 10 -19.63 0.74 8.54
N LEU A 11 -18.33 0.69 8.18
CA LEU A 11 -17.15 0.74 9.04
C LEU A 11 -17.02 2.05 9.85
N TYR A 12 -17.56 3.15 9.31
CA TYR A 12 -17.28 4.52 9.75
C TYR A 12 -17.58 4.87 11.23
N PRO A 13 -18.56 4.27 11.94
CA PRO A 13 -18.75 4.50 13.36
C PRO A 13 -18.12 3.42 14.28
N ARG A 14 -17.35 2.45 13.75
CA ARG A 14 -16.97 1.22 14.49
C ARG A 14 -15.50 1.09 14.89
N ILE A 15 -14.60 1.87 14.29
CA ILE A 15 -13.17 1.86 14.66
C ILE A 15 -12.80 3.17 15.34
N GLU A 16 -12.38 3.07 16.60
CA GLU A 16 -11.73 4.17 17.31
C GLU A 16 -10.29 4.38 16.80
N ASP A 17 -9.82 5.63 16.82
CA ASP A 17 -8.47 6.00 16.34
C ASP A 17 -7.34 5.19 17.01
N ASN A 18 -7.48 4.88 18.30
CA ASN A 18 -6.53 4.08 19.07
C ASN A 18 -6.42 2.64 18.53
N LEU A 19 -7.53 2.04 18.12
CA LEU A 19 -7.63 0.70 17.61
C LEU A 19 -7.04 0.61 16.21
N SER A 20 -7.31 1.60 15.35
CA SER A 20 -6.67 1.70 14.03
C SER A 20 -5.15 1.78 14.16
N ASP A 21 -4.64 2.62 15.07
CA ASP A 21 -3.20 2.77 15.27
C ASP A 21 -2.56 1.47 15.77
N GLN A 22 -3.23 0.76 16.67
CA GLN A 22 -2.78 -0.55 17.20
C GLN A 22 -2.77 -1.63 16.13
N ILE A 23 -3.82 -1.72 15.29
CA ILE A 23 -3.87 -2.66 14.15
C ILE A 23 -2.67 -2.40 13.23
N VAL A 24 -2.41 -1.14 12.88
CA VAL A 24 -1.28 -0.78 12.00
C VAL A 24 0.04 -1.22 12.60
N ASP A 25 0.28 -1.00 13.89
CA ASP A 25 1.55 -1.34 14.52
C ASP A 25 1.80 -2.85 14.54
N VAL A 26 0.83 -3.64 15.02
CA VAL A 26 0.96 -5.11 15.08
C VAL A 26 1.08 -5.72 13.67
N PHE A 27 0.33 -5.18 12.70
CA PHE A 27 0.42 -5.60 11.31
C PHE A 27 1.81 -5.31 10.70
N TYR A 28 2.37 -4.13 10.94
CA TYR A 28 3.68 -3.78 10.40
C TYR A 28 4.81 -4.60 11.01
N GLU A 29 4.71 -4.96 12.30
CA GLU A 29 5.66 -5.88 12.92
C GLU A 29 5.71 -7.22 12.18
N LYS A 30 4.54 -7.79 11.82
CA LYS A 30 4.47 -9.03 11.04
C LYS A 30 5.01 -8.87 9.62
N LEU A 31 4.66 -7.78 8.94
CA LEU A 31 5.16 -7.52 7.58
C LEU A 31 6.68 -7.38 7.52
N LEU A 32 7.28 -6.77 8.53
CA LEU A 32 8.72 -6.54 8.56
C LEU A 32 9.52 -7.73 9.12
N ASP A 33 8.87 -8.70 9.74
CA ASP A 33 9.46 -9.99 10.10
C ASP A 33 9.38 -11.02 8.95
N ASP A 34 8.42 -10.86 8.04
CA ASP A 34 8.23 -11.77 6.90
C ASP A 34 9.17 -11.45 5.72
N TYR A 35 10.11 -12.37 5.46
CA TYR A 35 11.07 -12.28 4.37
C TYR A 35 10.44 -12.08 2.97
N ALA A 36 9.23 -12.60 2.73
CA ALA A 36 8.55 -12.52 1.44
C ALA A 36 8.20 -11.08 1.05
N VAL A 37 7.88 -10.23 2.04
CA VAL A 37 7.43 -8.85 1.81
C VAL A 37 8.35 -7.80 2.43
N TYR A 38 9.18 -8.15 3.42
CA TYR A 38 10.17 -7.26 4.04
C TYR A 38 11.02 -6.51 3.01
N ARG A 39 11.43 -7.20 1.93
CA ARG A 39 12.26 -6.64 0.86
C ARG A 39 11.59 -5.53 0.07
N LEU A 40 10.28 -5.34 0.17
CA LEU A 40 9.55 -4.25 -0.47
C LEU A 40 9.77 -2.93 0.30
N PHE A 41 9.90 -3.01 1.63
CA PHE A 41 9.93 -1.84 2.51
C PHE A 41 11.28 -1.13 2.56
N SER A 42 11.28 0.09 3.10
CA SER A 42 12.45 0.92 3.36
C SER A 42 13.18 0.45 4.62
N GLY A 43 14.40 0.94 4.82
CA GLY A 43 15.18 0.66 6.04
C GLY A 43 14.86 1.58 7.22
N LYS A 44 13.80 2.40 7.14
CA LYS A 44 13.40 3.30 8.22
C LYS A 44 12.76 2.50 9.37
N SER A 45 12.68 3.11 10.55
CA SER A 45 12.02 2.46 11.69
C SER A 45 10.53 2.23 11.41
N ILE A 46 9.92 1.26 12.11
CA ILE A 46 8.48 0.97 12.00
C ILE A 46 7.67 2.25 12.22
N ALA A 47 7.98 3.00 13.28
CA ALA A 47 7.28 4.24 13.61
C ALA A 47 7.34 5.30 12.49
N GLU A 48 8.48 5.45 11.83
CA GLU A 48 8.61 6.38 10.70
C GLU A 48 7.80 5.93 9.49
N GLN A 49 7.72 4.62 9.23
CA GLN A 49 6.94 4.06 8.12
C GLN A 49 5.43 4.11 8.38
N THR A 50 4.99 3.85 9.62
CA THR A 50 3.57 3.74 9.97
C THR A 50 2.91 5.08 10.29
N ALA A 51 3.66 6.09 10.74
CA ALA A 51 3.09 7.41 11.05
C ALA A 51 2.21 7.99 9.93
N PRO A 52 2.67 8.09 8.66
CA PRO A 52 1.83 8.61 7.58
C PRO A 52 0.67 7.67 7.20
N LEU A 53 0.84 6.35 7.34
CA LEU A 53 -0.27 5.39 7.12
C LEU A 53 -1.42 5.64 8.09
N LYS A 54 -1.10 5.86 9.37
CA LYS A 54 -2.09 6.17 10.41
C LYS A 54 -2.82 7.48 10.12
N VAL A 55 -2.10 8.51 9.66
CA VAL A 55 -2.72 9.78 9.24
C VAL A 55 -3.68 9.57 8.07
N TYR A 56 -3.25 8.81 7.06
CA TYR A 56 -4.08 8.46 5.92
C TYR A 56 -5.34 7.70 6.33
N LEU A 57 -5.22 6.65 7.15
CA LEU A 57 -6.35 5.85 7.61
C LEU A 57 -7.34 6.67 8.43
N LYS A 58 -6.86 7.51 9.35
CA LYS A 58 -7.74 8.43 10.11
C LYS A 58 -8.49 9.38 9.20
N ALA A 59 -7.82 9.99 8.23
CA ALA A 59 -8.49 10.86 7.26
C ALA A 59 -9.52 10.08 6.42
N LYS A 60 -9.18 8.86 5.99
CA LYS A 60 -10.07 7.99 5.24
C LYS A 60 -11.29 7.57 6.04
N PHE A 61 -11.12 7.16 7.28
CA PHE A 61 -12.18 6.86 8.23
C PHE A 61 -12.97 8.11 8.67
N ALA A 62 -12.42 9.31 8.51
CA ALA A 62 -13.18 10.56 8.66
C ALA A 62 -13.97 10.97 7.40
N GLY A 63 -13.98 10.14 6.35
CA GLY A 63 -14.75 10.38 5.13
C GLY A 63 -14.00 11.12 4.01
N LEU A 64 -12.66 11.08 4.00
CA LEU A 64 -11.87 11.66 2.92
C LEU A 64 -12.26 11.11 1.54
N ASN A 65 -12.86 11.97 0.71
CA ASN A 65 -13.32 11.68 -0.65
C ASN A 65 -12.70 12.61 -1.72
N ASN A 66 -11.73 13.44 -1.32
CA ASN A 66 -10.99 14.31 -2.23
C ASN A 66 -9.75 13.59 -2.76
N SER A 67 -9.73 13.31 -4.07
CA SER A 67 -8.65 12.57 -4.72
C SER A 67 -7.27 13.23 -4.61
N ASN A 68 -7.19 14.56 -4.65
CA ASN A 68 -5.90 15.25 -4.53
C ASN A 68 -5.34 15.11 -3.11
N ARG A 69 -6.18 15.32 -2.10
CA ARG A 69 -5.77 15.19 -0.70
C ARG A 69 -5.45 13.73 -0.33
N GLU A 70 -6.18 12.80 -0.92
CA GLU A 70 -5.85 11.37 -0.83
C GLU A 70 -4.48 11.06 -1.44
N ALA A 71 -4.21 11.55 -2.65
CA ALA A 71 -2.92 11.34 -3.30
C ALA A 71 -1.76 11.94 -2.49
N GLU A 72 -1.92 13.12 -1.87
CA GLU A 72 -0.92 13.73 -0.99
C GLU A 72 -0.58 12.84 0.22
N LEU A 73 -1.60 12.35 0.93
CA LEU A 73 -1.41 11.49 2.11
C LEU A 73 -0.79 10.14 1.74
N LEU A 74 -1.20 9.58 0.60
CA LEU A 74 -0.57 8.38 0.06
C LEU A 74 0.88 8.65 -0.34
N ASP A 75 1.20 9.82 -0.91
CA ASP A 75 2.57 10.18 -1.27
C ASP A 75 3.49 10.17 -0.05
N GLU A 76 3.06 10.81 1.05
CA GLU A 76 3.77 10.79 2.33
C GLU A 76 4.00 9.36 2.83
N TYR A 77 2.97 8.51 2.77
CA TYR A 77 3.07 7.11 3.17
C TYR A 77 4.06 6.34 2.31
N PHE A 78 3.92 6.39 0.98
CA PHE A 78 4.79 5.62 0.08
C PHE A 78 6.25 6.09 0.17
N MET A 79 6.49 7.38 0.39
CA MET A 79 7.82 7.94 0.66
C MET A 79 8.42 7.45 1.98
N ALA A 80 7.62 7.27 3.02
CA ALA A 80 8.10 6.72 4.28
C ALA A 80 8.38 5.22 4.17
N ALA A 81 7.42 4.47 3.66
CA ALA A 81 7.44 3.01 3.69
C ALA A 81 8.32 2.38 2.60
N PHE A 82 8.51 2.99 1.43
CA PHE A 82 9.16 2.30 0.29
C PHE A 82 10.32 3.07 -0.35
N ALA A 83 10.44 4.38 -0.13
CA ALA A 83 11.56 5.13 -0.71
C ALA A 83 12.88 4.78 -0.02
N ARG A 84 13.81 4.22 -0.80
CA ARG A 84 15.20 3.97 -0.38
C ARG A 84 16.11 5.09 -0.88
N SER A 85 17.01 5.56 -0.01
CA SER A 85 18.12 6.43 -0.44
C SER A 85 18.97 5.67 -1.44
N SER A 86 18.90 6.03 -2.72
CA SER A 86 19.76 5.44 -3.73
C SER A 86 21.18 5.96 -3.48
N VAL A 87 22.05 5.13 -2.90
CA VAL A 87 23.48 5.40 -2.95
C VAL A 87 23.90 5.17 -4.40
N LYS A 88 24.12 6.28 -5.13
CA LYS A 88 24.68 6.37 -6.50
C LYS A 88 24.15 5.34 -7.50
N SER A 89 23.17 5.75 -8.30
CA SER A 89 22.95 5.15 -9.62
C SER A 89 24.23 5.24 -10.45
N THR A 90 24.88 4.10 -10.68
CA THR A 90 25.83 3.98 -11.80
C THR A 90 25.04 4.24 -13.09
N PRO A 91 25.48 5.14 -13.99
CA PRO A 91 24.68 5.58 -15.14
C PRO A 91 24.59 4.55 -16.29
N MET A 92 24.53 3.24 -16.01
CA MET A 92 24.73 2.19 -17.01
C MET A 92 23.56 1.18 -17.12
N ALA A 93 22.32 1.61 -16.89
CA ALA A 93 21.15 0.76 -17.14
C ALA A 93 19.95 1.49 -17.77
N SER A 94 19.69 2.76 -17.43
CA SER A 94 18.52 3.49 -17.96
C SER A 94 18.69 3.98 -19.40
N ASP A 95 19.92 4.28 -19.85
CA ASP A 95 20.16 4.93 -21.15
C ASP A 95 19.86 4.04 -22.36
N PHE A 96 19.70 2.73 -22.15
CA PHE A 96 19.44 1.76 -23.22
C PHE A 96 18.12 1.00 -23.06
N ASP A 97 17.30 1.30 -22.03
CA ASP A 97 15.99 0.67 -21.86
C ASP A 97 15.06 0.96 -23.05
N PHE A 98 15.16 2.15 -23.63
CA PHE A 98 14.50 2.53 -24.88
C PHE A 98 14.86 1.62 -26.07
N LEU A 99 16.11 1.15 -26.16
CA LEU A 99 16.52 0.25 -27.25
C LEU A 99 15.92 -1.15 -27.09
N MET A 100 15.74 -1.62 -25.87
CA MET A 100 15.08 -2.90 -25.59
C MET A 100 13.57 -2.83 -25.86
N GLU A 101 12.96 -1.66 -25.71
CA GLU A 101 11.57 -1.40 -26.08
C GLU A 101 11.35 -1.51 -27.60
N ILE A 102 12.22 -0.88 -28.40
CA ILE A 102 12.15 -0.95 -29.87
C ILE A 102 12.44 -2.36 -30.40
N ALA A 103 13.44 -3.04 -29.84
CA ALA A 103 13.94 -4.29 -30.41
C ALA A 103 13.14 -5.53 -30.00
N GLY A 104 12.33 -5.48 -28.93
CA GLY A 104 11.89 -6.71 -28.26
C GLY A 104 10.45 -6.79 -27.76
N GLY A 105 9.61 -5.76 -27.94
CA GLY A 105 8.19 -5.86 -27.59
C GLY A 105 7.95 -6.31 -26.15
N LYS A 106 8.45 -5.54 -25.17
CA LYS A 106 8.02 -5.72 -23.78
C LYS A 106 6.54 -5.36 -23.72
N ASP A 107 5.70 -6.26 -23.22
CA ASP A 107 4.31 -5.97 -22.83
C ASP A 107 4.31 -4.71 -21.97
N THR A 108 3.98 -3.55 -22.55
CA THR A 108 3.90 -2.28 -21.85
C THR A 108 2.60 -2.26 -21.07
N ARG A 109 2.57 -2.97 -19.95
CA ARG A 109 1.48 -2.84 -18.98
C ARG A 109 1.48 -1.39 -18.51
N VAL A 110 0.40 -0.68 -18.84
CA VAL A 110 0.17 0.69 -18.36
C VAL A 110 -0.06 0.60 -16.85
N LEU A 111 0.97 0.97 -16.08
CA LEU A 111 0.85 1.04 -14.63
C LEU A 111 0.00 2.23 -14.24
N THR A 112 -0.99 1.99 -13.39
CA THR A 112 -1.81 3.04 -12.77
C THR A 112 -1.26 3.33 -11.38
N TYR A 113 -0.88 4.58 -11.11
CA TYR A 113 -0.32 4.97 -9.81
C TYR A 113 -1.39 5.59 -8.91
N LEU A 114 -1.32 5.30 -7.60
CA LEU A 114 -2.13 5.95 -6.57
C LEU A 114 -1.64 7.38 -6.28
N CYS A 115 -0.33 7.56 -6.32
CA CYS A 115 0.41 8.82 -6.15
C CYS A 115 1.79 8.67 -6.81
N ASP A 116 2.56 9.75 -6.90
CA ASP A 116 3.89 9.72 -7.54
C ASP A 116 4.86 8.79 -6.80
N ALA A 117 4.86 8.82 -5.46
CA ALA A 117 5.70 7.95 -4.64
C ALA A 117 5.31 6.45 -4.71
N HIS A 118 4.13 6.09 -5.22
CA HIS A 118 3.73 4.69 -5.44
C HIS A 118 4.74 3.94 -6.34
N THR A 119 5.44 4.67 -7.21
CA THR A 119 6.52 4.12 -8.04
C THR A 119 7.63 3.45 -7.25
N HIS A 120 7.90 3.87 -6.00
CA HIS A 120 8.91 3.23 -5.15
C HIS A 120 8.54 1.79 -4.78
N PHE A 121 7.26 1.52 -4.56
CA PHE A 121 6.74 0.17 -4.31
C PHE A 121 6.74 -0.68 -5.58
N LEU A 122 6.19 -0.15 -6.69
CA LEU A 122 6.05 -0.92 -7.94
C LEU A 122 7.38 -1.28 -8.62
N LYS A 123 8.48 -0.57 -8.32
CA LYS A 123 9.84 -0.95 -8.77
C LYS A 123 10.25 -2.35 -8.32
N PHE A 124 9.70 -2.85 -7.22
CA PHE A 124 9.94 -4.21 -6.73
C PHE A 124 9.11 -5.28 -7.45
N LYS A 125 8.21 -4.87 -8.37
CA LYS A 125 7.29 -5.73 -9.10
C LYS A 125 6.49 -6.67 -8.18
N PRO A 126 5.80 -6.11 -7.17
CA PRO A 126 4.90 -6.90 -6.35
C PRO A 126 3.81 -7.51 -7.23
N ASP A 127 3.33 -8.68 -6.83
CA ASP A 127 2.30 -9.46 -7.50
C ASP A 127 1.31 -10.02 -6.48
N ASP A 128 0.41 -10.88 -6.94
CA ASP A 128 -0.64 -11.45 -6.08
C ASP A 128 -0.07 -12.27 -4.93
N PHE A 129 1.08 -12.91 -5.10
CA PHE A 129 1.73 -13.64 -4.01
C PHE A 129 2.13 -12.70 -2.87
N HIS A 130 2.74 -11.56 -3.20
CA HIS A 130 3.10 -10.56 -2.18
C HIS A 130 1.87 -9.99 -1.49
N TYR A 131 0.79 -9.78 -2.24
CA TYR A 131 -0.46 -9.26 -1.70
C TYR A 131 -1.19 -10.28 -0.82
N ASP A 132 -1.17 -11.56 -1.18
CA ASP A 132 -1.77 -12.64 -0.38
C ASP A 132 -1.06 -12.78 0.98
N VAL A 133 0.27 -12.60 1.01
CA VAL A 133 1.03 -12.53 2.28
C VAL A 133 0.58 -11.33 3.12
N LEU A 134 0.36 -10.18 2.49
CA LEU A 134 -0.16 -8.99 3.17
C LEU A 134 -1.55 -9.25 3.78
N MET A 135 -2.48 -9.84 3.00
CA MET A 135 -3.82 -10.18 3.48
C MET A 135 -3.80 -11.21 4.60
N LYS A 136 -2.90 -12.20 4.53
CA LYS A 136 -2.71 -13.18 5.60
C LYS A 136 -2.28 -12.50 6.90
N HIS A 137 -1.28 -11.62 6.86
CA HIS A 137 -0.81 -10.91 8.06
C HIS A 137 -1.86 -9.98 8.63
N LEU A 138 -2.67 -9.35 7.78
CA LEU A 138 -3.80 -8.55 8.23
C LEU A 138 -4.81 -9.42 8.99
N SER A 139 -5.21 -10.56 8.42
CA SER A 139 -6.13 -11.51 9.07
C SER A 139 -5.59 -12.03 10.43
N ASP A 140 -4.30 -12.37 10.48
CA ASP A 140 -3.64 -12.81 11.71
C ASP A 140 -3.64 -11.70 12.78
N THR A 141 -3.35 -10.45 12.39
CA THR A 141 -3.40 -9.28 13.29
C THR A 141 -4.80 -9.04 13.84
N LEU A 142 -5.83 -9.05 12.98
CA LEU A 142 -7.21 -8.82 13.41
C LEU A 142 -7.69 -9.91 14.39
N THR A 143 -7.27 -11.16 14.15
CA THR A 143 -7.55 -12.29 15.05
C THR A 143 -6.83 -12.11 16.39
N GLU A 144 -5.53 -11.76 16.37
CA GLU A 144 -4.72 -11.55 17.58
C GLU A 144 -5.28 -10.43 18.46
N LEU A 145 -5.75 -9.34 17.84
CA LEU A 145 -6.35 -8.22 18.54
C LEU A 145 -7.81 -8.48 18.97
N SER A 146 -8.33 -9.68 18.72
CA SER A 146 -9.70 -10.08 19.10
C SER A 146 -10.77 -9.12 18.56
N ILE A 147 -10.56 -8.62 17.34
CA ILE A 147 -11.52 -7.74 16.66
C ILE A 147 -12.82 -8.51 16.40
N GLU A 148 -13.98 -7.87 16.54
CA GLU A 148 -15.29 -8.50 16.27
C GLU A 148 -15.36 -9.06 14.83
N GLU A 149 -15.86 -10.28 14.65
CA GLU A 149 -15.88 -11.00 13.37
C GLU A 149 -16.51 -10.18 12.21
N GLY A 150 -17.60 -9.46 12.48
CA GLY A 150 -18.23 -8.58 11.48
C GLY A 150 -17.32 -7.44 11.04
N LEU A 151 -16.57 -6.84 11.98
CA LEU A 151 -15.60 -5.79 11.67
C LEU A 151 -14.35 -6.35 10.97
N GLN A 152 -13.92 -7.58 11.32
CA GLN A 152 -12.83 -8.25 10.60
C GLN A 152 -13.20 -8.47 9.13
N HIS A 153 -14.41 -8.98 8.87
CA HIS A 153 -14.91 -9.19 7.51
C HIS A 153 -14.87 -7.89 6.71
N ASP A 154 -15.44 -6.81 7.24
CA ASP A 154 -15.50 -5.52 6.55
C ASP A 154 -14.10 -4.93 6.27
N LEU A 155 -13.15 -5.07 7.21
CA LEU A 155 -11.76 -4.63 7.02
C LEU A 155 -11.02 -5.46 5.96
N MET A 156 -11.24 -6.78 5.95
CA MET A 156 -10.66 -7.67 4.96
C MET A 156 -11.23 -7.41 3.56
N GLU A 157 -12.53 -7.16 3.44
CA GLU A 157 -13.16 -6.80 2.17
C GLU A 157 -12.64 -5.45 1.65
N LEU A 158 -12.50 -4.46 2.54
CA LEU A 158 -11.90 -3.17 2.20
C LEU A 158 -10.45 -3.34 1.72
N ALA A 159 -9.64 -4.11 2.44
CA ALA A 159 -8.27 -4.38 2.05
C ALA A 159 -8.23 -5.07 0.67
N GLU A 160 -9.04 -6.11 0.46
CA GLU A 160 -9.08 -6.84 -0.81
C GLU A 160 -9.46 -5.94 -2.00
N SER A 161 -10.38 -4.98 -1.80
CA SER A 161 -10.74 -3.99 -2.83
C SER A 161 -9.57 -3.11 -3.29
N ALA A 162 -8.53 -2.96 -2.45
CA ALA A 162 -7.34 -2.17 -2.77
C ALA A 162 -6.27 -2.97 -3.55
N ARG A 163 -6.45 -4.27 -3.78
CA ARG A 163 -5.46 -5.13 -4.44
C ARG A 163 -4.99 -4.60 -5.79
N ASN A 164 -5.92 -4.44 -6.72
CA ASN A 164 -5.60 -3.99 -8.08
C ASN A 164 -4.90 -2.63 -8.11
N PRO A 165 -5.41 -1.57 -7.47
CA PRO A 165 -4.73 -0.28 -7.50
C PRO A 165 -3.37 -0.28 -6.81
N VAL A 166 -3.20 -1.02 -5.70
CA VAL A 166 -1.89 -1.17 -5.03
C VAL A 166 -0.91 -1.94 -5.92
N LEU A 167 -1.36 -2.94 -6.69
CA LEU A 167 -0.51 -3.65 -7.65
C LEU A 167 -0.32 -2.88 -8.97
N GLY A 168 -0.79 -1.64 -9.05
CA GLY A 168 -0.65 -0.77 -10.22
C GLY A 168 -1.50 -1.20 -11.42
N ARG A 169 -2.54 -2.00 -11.18
CA ARG A 169 -3.46 -2.53 -12.19
C ARG A 169 -4.69 -1.63 -12.29
N GLN A 170 -5.34 -1.64 -13.44
CA GLN A 170 -6.65 -0.99 -13.57
C GLN A 170 -7.67 -1.75 -12.71
N SER A 171 -8.50 -1.01 -11.98
CA SER A 171 -9.73 -1.56 -11.40
C SER A 171 -10.70 -1.85 -12.55
N GLU A 172 -11.14 -3.10 -12.68
CA GLU A 172 -12.22 -3.49 -13.60
C GLU A 172 -13.57 -2.88 -13.20
#